data_AF-A0A142X7T3-F1
#
_entry.id   AF-A0A142X7T3-F1
#
_cell.length_a   1.000
_cell.length_b   1.000
_cell.length_c   1.000
_cell.angle_alpha   90.00
_cell.angle_beta   90.00
_cell.angle_gamma   90.00
#
_symmetry.space_group_name_H-M   'P 1'
#
loop_
_entity.id
_entity.type
_entity.pdbx_description
1 polymer ?
#
loop_
_entity_poly.entity_id
_entity_poly.type
_entity_poly.pdbx_seq_one_letter_code
_entity_poly.pdbx_strand_id
1 'polypeptide(L)'
;MPRFSFKLVLALIALGTVAEGARAIYMRVETDKVPVGRLAKNLEEVVKKNPKDANAILNLARVHAMAYSLRSEDVPVDKKAPDSIWFGYESPFVPFRSVVKVDDKEKLKAAQEHLKTAIKLYEDAIKLAPDDLRAKLGHAWLLSQTDKKDDAIKALRAVIDEGWKKDKDLKALGLGGHTITAEGAGYLIPLLDKEKDKDEIATLTERMNTLKKLPRPVTPIAVPLKDGLTAADLEDRNVSVAFDADGTGLQKKWTWINANAAWLVHDPKRSGKVTSALQMFGGVTFWLFWDTGYDALASLDDNGDGVIAGKELDGLSLWHDANGNGLCDPGEVKPLSEHGIVSLSCKFTRDQKHPDRIAYSKLGVTFKDGTTRPTFDLVLHPAKK
;
A
#
# COMPACT_ATOMS: atom_id res chain seq x y z
N MET A 1 26.27 -58.26 -50.04
CA MET A 1 24.98 -58.69 -49.43
C MET A 1 25.28 -59.25 -48.05
N PRO A 2 24.73 -58.67 -46.98
CA PRO A 2 24.02 -59.51 -46.02
C PRO A 2 22.68 -58.92 -45.55
N ARG A 3 21.79 -59.83 -45.16
CA ARG A 3 20.42 -59.61 -44.70
C ARG A 3 20.38 -59.13 -43.26
N PHE A 4 19.39 -58.29 -42.99
CA PHE A 4 18.95 -57.81 -41.69
C PHE A 4 18.52 -58.94 -40.74
N SER A 5 18.81 -58.77 -39.45
CA SER A 5 18.03 -59.33 -38.35
C SER A 5 17.73 -58.21 -37.35
N PHE A 6 16.44 -58.00 -37.09
CA PHE A 6 15.91 -57.03 -36.15
C PHE A 6 15.79 -57.70 -34.77
N LYS A 7 16.31 -57.06 -33.71
CA LYS A 7 15.74 -57.22 -32.36
C LYS A 7 15.56 -55.87 -31.70
N LEU A 8 14.29 -55.65 -31.41
CA LEU A 8 13.61 -54.59 -30.71
C LEU A 8 14.24 -54.28 -29.34
N VAL A 9 14.51 -53.00 -29.06
CA VAL A 9 14.67 -52.48 -27.69
C VAL A 9 13.58 -51.43 -27.49
N LEU A 10 12.65 -51.70 -26.59
CA LEU A 10 11.67 -50.74 -26.10
C LEU A 10 12.40 -49.64 -25.34
N ALA A 11 12.30 -48.39 -25.81
CA ALA A 11 12.63 -47.21 -25.02
C ALA A 11 11.32 -46.59 -24.50
N LEU A 12 11.06 -46.77 -23.21
CA LEU A 12 10.06 -46.01 -22.45
C LEU A 12 10.51 -44.55 -22.38
N ILE A 13 9.91 -43.68 -23.20
CA ILE A 13 10.05 -42.24 -23.04
C ILE A 13 9.02 -41.81 -22.01
N ALA A 14 9.46 -41.68 -20.75
CA ALA A 14 8.73 -40.93 -19.75
C ALA A 14 8.80 -39.45 -20.14
N LEU A 15 7.69 -38.90 -20.65
CA LEU A 15 7.51 -37.46 -20.72
C LEU A 15 7.37 -36.94 -19.28
N GLY A 16 8.51 -36.58 -18.69
CA GLY A 16 8.53 -35.71 -17.53
C GLY A 16 8.06 -34.32 -17.97
N THR A 17 6.80 -33.99 -17.73
CA THR A 17 6.35 -32.60 -17.72
C THR A 17 7.06 -31.93 -16.56
N VAL A 18 8.13 -31.21 -16.85
CA VAL A 18 8.72 -30.28 -15.89
C VAL A 18 7.70 -29.15 -15.74
N ALA A 19 6.89 -29.25 -14.70
CA ALA A 19 6.14 -28.11 -14.21
C ALA A 19 7.18 -27.12 -13.69
N GLU A 20 7.58 -26.17 -14.54
CA GLU A 20 8.24 -24.95 -14.07
C GLU A 20 7.22 -24.23 -13.19
N GLY A 21 7.29 -24.52 -11.90
CA GLY A 21 6.66 -23.70 -10.89
C GLY A 21 7.18 -22.29 -11.09
N ALA A 22 6.29 -21.39 -11.53
CA ALA A 22 6.53 -19.96 -11.47
C ALA A 22 6.91 -19.64 -10.03
N ARG A 23 8.20 -19.51 -9.77
CA ARG A 23 8.68 -18.93 -8.52
C ARG A 23 8.16 -17.51 -8.57
N ALA A 24 7.23 -17.16 -7.68
CA ALA A 24 6.88 -15.78 -7.42
C ALA A 24 8.18 -15.06 -7.02
N ILE A 25 8.81 -14.41 -8.01
CA ILE A 25 9.93 -13.51 -7.78
C ILE A 25 9.28 -12.31 -7.11
N TYR A 26 9.72 -11.97 -5.89
CA TYR A 26 9.41 -10.70 -5.25
C TYR A 26 9.57 -9.59 -6.30
N MET A 27 8.48 -9.01 -6.79
CA MET A 27 8.53 -7.87 -7.68
C MET A 27 9.09 -6.71 -6.85
N ARG A 28 10.33 -6.32 -7.12
CA ARG A 28 10.90 -5.11 -6.53
C ARG A 28 10.36 -3.94 -7.35
N VAL A 29 9.81 -2.89 -6.70
CA VAL A 29 9.65 -1.59 -7.36
C VAL A 29 11.00 -1.24 -7.98
N GLU A 30 11.02 -1.02 -9.29
CA GLU A 30 12.17 -0.40 -9.91
C GLU A 30 12.26 1.04 -9.42
N THR A 31 13.27 1.32 -8.61
CA THR A 31 13.53 2.66 -8.11
C THR A 31 14.70 3.25 -8.86
N ASP A 32 14.57 4.51 -9.23
CA ASP A 32 15.69 5.34 -9.66
C ASP A 32 16.34 6.00 -8.45
N LYS A 33 17.66 6.13 -8.50
CA LYS A 33 18.41 6.98 -7.58
C LYS A 33 18.24 8.41 -8.07
N VAL A 34 17.42 9.18 -7.36
CA VAL A 34 17.19 10.58 -7.68
C VAL A 34 17.98 11.46 -6.71
N PRO A 35 18.74 12.44 -7.23
CA PRO A 35 19.48 13.36 -6.38
C PRO A 35 18.55 14.11 -5.42
N VAL A 36 18.87 14.06 -4.13
CA VAL A 36 18.18 14.77 -3.05
C VAL A 36 18.09 16.26 -3.36
N GLY A 37 19.15 16.86 -3.91
CA GLY A 37 19.18 18.28 -4.28
C GLY A 37 18.14 18.65 -5.35
N ARG A 38 17.86 17.75 -6.31
CA ARG A 38 16.80 17.96 -7.32
C ARG A 38 15.42 17.94 -6.67
N LEU A 39 15.14 16.94 -5.83
CA LEU A 39 13.85 16.80 -5.16
C LEU A 39 13.60 17.94 -4.16
N ALA A 40 14.61 18.29 -3.37
CA ALA A 40 14.54 19.38 -2.41
C ALA A 40 14.22 20.70 -3.12
N LYS A 41 14.91 21.02 -4.23
CA LYS A 41 14.62 22.22 -5.02
C LYS A 41 13.18 22.26 -5.54
N ASN A 42 12.67 21.15 -6.09
CA ASN A 42 11.30 21.09 -6.60
C ASN A 42 10.28 21.31 -5.47
N LEU A 43 10.46 20.66 -4.32
CA LEU A 43 9.58 20.81 -3.18
C LEU A 43 9.68 22.20 -2.53
N GLU A 44 10.86 22.81 -2.51
CA GLU A 44 11.03 24.21 -2.09
C GLU A 44 10.24 25.17 -2.98
N GLU A 45 10.19 24.95 -4.30
CA GLU A 45 9.36 25.77 -5.20
C GLU A 45 7.86 25.59 -4.92
N VAL A 46 7.42 24.38 -4.59
CA VAL A 46 6.03 24.12 -4.16
C VAL A 46 5.74 24.85 -2.85
N VAL A 47 6.62 24.76 -1.86
CA VAL A 47 6.48 25.45 -0.57
C VAL A 47 6.50 26.98 -0.76
N LYS A 48 7.34 27.52 -1.63
CA LYS A 48 7.36 28.96 -1.94
C LYS A 48 6.04 29.44 -2.56
N LYS A 49 5.44 28.65 -3.44
CA LYS A 49 4.13 28.95 -4.04
C LYS A 49 3.00 28.83 -3.02
N ASN A 50 3.09 27.86 -2.12
CA ASN A 50 2.05 27.53 -1.14
C ASN A 50 2.62 27.46 0.30
N PRO A 51 3.03 28.58 0.91
CA PRO A 51 3.76 28.57 2.19
C PRO A 51 2.94 28.14 3.40
N LYS A 52 1.62 28.00 3.25
CA LYS A 52 0.72 27.50 4.30
C LYS A 52 0.32 26.03 4.11
N ASP A 53 0.83 25.36 3.08
CA ASP A 53 0.58 23.95 2.85
C ASP A 53 1.50 23.10 3.74
N ALA A 54 0.97 22.68 4.88
CA ALA A 54 1.68 21.84 5.85
C ALA A 54 2.15 20.50 5.25
N ASN A 55 1.42 19.92 4.29
CA ASN A 55 1.81 18.66 3.67
C ASN A 55 2.99 18.86 2.70
N ALA A 56 3.02 19.96 1.94
CA ALA A 56 4.14 20.29 1.08
C ALA A 56 5.44 20.47 1.91
N ILE A 57 5.34 21.18 3.04
CA ILE A 57 6.46 21.37 3.98
C ILE A 57 6.89 20.03 4.59
N LEU A 58 5.94 19.20 5.02
CA LEU A 58 6.22 17.87 5.57
C LEU A 58 6.95 16.98 4.55
N ASN A 59 6.55 17.01 3.28
CA ASN A 59 7.21 16.23 2.23
C ASN A 59 8.65 16.70 2.00
N LEU A 60 8.90 18.01 1.99
CA LEU A 60 10.27 18.54 1.95
C LEU A 60 11.08 18.07 3.17
N ALA A 61 10.50 18.12 4.36
CA ALA A 61 11.14 17.64 5.59
C ALA A 61 11.54 16.16 5.48
N ARG A 62 10.66 15.32 4.92
CA ARG A 62 10.89 13.88 4.70
C ARG A 62 12.04 13.60 3.73
N VAL A 63 12.20 14.39 2.67
CA VAL A 63 13.34 14.25 1.75
C VAL A 63 14.67 14.47 2.48
N HIS A 64 14.77 15.54 3.27
CA HIS A 64 15.95 15.78 4.10
C HIS A 64 16.15 14.67 5.13
N ALA A 65 15.08 14.18 5.77
CA ALA A 65 15.17 13.09 6.72
C ALA A 65 15.64 11.76 6.10
N MET A 66 15.23 11.46 4.87
CA MET A 66 15.72 10.30 4.09
C MET A 66 17.19 10.45 3.70
N ALA A 67 17.60 11.64 3.24
CA ALA A 67 19.00 11.94 2.92
C ALA A 67 19.90 11.74 4.15
N TYR A 68 19.42 12.20 5.33
CA TYR A 68 20.01 11.86 6.61
C TYR A 68 20.06 10.35 6.76
N SER A 69 18.94 9.65 6.89
CA SER A 69 18.92 8.22 7.25
C SER A 69 19.75 7.34 6.32
N LEU A 70 19.71 7.59 5.02
CA LEU A 70 20.45 6.82 4.00
C LEU A 70 21.94 7.20 3.93
N ARG A 71 22.34 8.35 4.48
CA ARG A 71 23.69 8.92 4.32
C ARG A 71 24.10 9.03 2.85
N SER A 72 23.15 9.47 2.03
CA SER A 72 23.20 9.42 0.57
C SER A 72 22.73 10.74 -0.03
N GLU A 73 23.37 11.16 -1.12
CA GLU A 73 22.93 12.28 -1.95
C GLU A 73 21.80 11.88 -2.90
N ASP A 74 21.50 10.59 -3.00
CA ASP A 74 20.37 10.05 -3.75
C ASP A 74 19.35 9.40 -2.82
N VAL A 75 18.08 9.52 -3.17
CA VAL A 75 16.97 8.76 -2.57
C VAL A 75 16.32 7.87 -3.63
N PRO A 76 15.82 6.68 -3.24
CA PRO A 76 15.02 5.88 -4.15
C PRO A 76 13.70 6.60 -4.45
N VAL A 77 13.41 6.76 -5.74
CA VAL A 77 12.12 7.24 -6.24
C VAL A 77 11.57 6.17 -7.15
N ASP A 78 10.28 5.91 -7.06
CA ASP A 78 9.60 4.97 -7.94
C ASP A 78 9.72 5.48 -9.38
N LYS A 79 10.27 4.66 -10.29
CA LYS A 79 10.36 5.01 -11.71
C LYS A 79 9.00 5.36 -12.31
N LYS A 80 7.93 4.74 -11.81
CA LYS A 80 6.55 4.92 -12.29
C LYS A 80 5.87 6.15 -11.68
N ALA A 81 6.46 6.74 -10.65
CA ALA A 81 6.01 7.98 -10.04
C ALA A 81 7.21 8.92 -9.79
N PRO A 82 7.88 9.43 -10.84
CA PRO A 82 9.13 10.18 -10.73
C PRO A 82 8.98 11.52 -9.98
N ASP A 83 7.74 12.01 -9.84
CA ASP A 83 7.39 13.23 -9.10
C ASP A 83 6.96 12.94 -7.65
N SER A 84 6.92 11.67 -7.22
CA SER A 84 6.51 11.25 -5.89
C SER A 84 7.62 10.50 -5.16
N ILE A 85 7.85 10.83 -3.90
CA ILE A 85 8.87 10.16 -3.09
C ILE A 85 8.39 8.75 -2.76
N TRP A 86 9.23 7.75 -3.05
CA TRP A 86 8.91 6.37 -2.71
C TRP A 86 9.26 6.07 -1.25
N PHE A 87 8.26 5.62 -0.49
CA PHE A 87 8.41 5.31 0.94
C PHE A 87 8.25 3.81 1.26
N GLY A 88 8.17 2.96 0.23
CA GLY A 88 7.94 1.51 0.35
C GLY A 88 6.46 1.13 0.25
N TYR A 89 6.21 -0.17 0.02
CA TYR A 89 4.86 -0.75 -0.16
C TYR A 89 3.97 -0.77 1.09
N GLU A 90 4.58 -0.63 2.28
CA GLU A 90 3.89 -0.52 3.56
C GLU A 90 4.54 0.63 4.35
N SER A 91 4.45 1.85 3.82
CA SER A 91 5.18 2.97 4.40
C SER A 91 4.71 3.24 5.83
N PRO A 92 5.60 3.14 6.85
CA PRO A 92 5.29 3.67 8.17
C PRO A 92 5.09 5.19 8.09
N PHE A 93 4.57 5.79 9.16
CA PHE A 93 4.45 7.24 9.25
C PHE A 93 5.82 7.96 9.20
N VAL A 94 6.87 7.29 9.69
CA VAL A 94 8.29 7.67 9.62
C VAL A 94 9.05 6.70 8.69
N PRO A 95 9.10 6.98 7.37
CA PRO A 95 9.63 6.06 6.37
C PRO A 95 11.16 5.92 6.36
N PHE A 96 11.87 6.73 7.13
CA PHE A 96 13.34 6.82 7.18
C PHE A 96 13.93 6.29 8.51
N ARG A 97 13.24 5.34 9.15
CA ARG A 97 13.56 4.84 10.50
C ARG A 97 14.90 4.11 10.66
N SER A 98 15.60 3.80 9.57
CA SER A 98 16.87 3.05 9.59
C SER A 98 18.02 3.95 9.15
N VAL A 99 18.93 4.24 10.08
CA VAL A 99 20.14 5.03 9.80
C VAL A 99 21.26 4.11 9.34
N VAL A 100 21.70 4.28 8.09
CA VAL A 100 22.83 3.56 7.51
C VAL A 100 24.12 3.98 8.21
N LYS A 101 24.93 3.00 8.63
CA LYS A 101 26.25 3.24 9.21
C LYS A 101 27.27 3.46 8.10
N VAL A 102 28.01 4.57 8.17
CA VAL A 102 29.10 4.92 7.25
C VAL A 102 30.23 5.58 8.06
N ASP A 103 31.48 5.34 7.65
CA ASP A 103 32.67 5.95 8.30
C ASP A 103 33.16 7.23 7.59
N ASP A 104 32.54 7.55 6.45
CA ASP A 104 32.86 8.70 5.61
C ASP A 104 32.47 10.02 6.30
N LYS A 105 33.47 10.82 6.66
CA LYS A 105 33.29 12.09 7.39
C LYS A 105 32.51 13.13 6.60
N GLU A 106 32.65 13.17 5.27
CA GLU A 106 31.95 14.14 4.44
C GLU A 106 30.47 13.80 4.36
N LYS A 107 30.14 12.51 4.15
CA LYS A 107 28.76 12.00 4.20
C LYS A 107 28.11 12.22 5.56
N LEU A 108 28.86 12.01 6.64
CA LEU A 108 28.37 12.29 8.00
C LEU A 108 28.07 13.78 8.19
N LYS A 109 28.95 14.68 7.73
CA LYS A 109 28.72 16.12 7.79
C LYS A 109 27.51 16.55 6.97
N ALA A 110 27.39 16.09 5.73
CA ALA A 110 26.25 16.37 4.85
C ALA A 110 24.94 15.86 5.47
N ALA A 111 24.93 14.63 6.00
CA ALA A 111 23.78 14.07 6.68
C ALA A 111 23.36 14.94 7.88
N GLN A 112 24.30 15.45 8.68
CA GLN A 112 23.97 16.32 9.82
C GLN A 112 23.32 17.64 9.39
N GLU A 113 23.70 18.21 8.25
CA GLU A 113 22.99 19.38 7.71
C GLU A 113 21.56 19.02 7.28
N HIS A 114 21.37 17.87 6.62
CA HIS A 114 20.04 17.36 6.32
C HIS A 114 19.19 17.10 7.57
N LEU A 115 19.78 16.58 8.66
CA LEU A 115 19.08 16.37 9.93
C LEU A 115 18.55 17.69 10.51
N LYS A 116 19.40 18.72 10.59
CA LYS A 116 19.03 20.05 11.10
C LYS A 116 17.90 20.66 10.26
N THR A 117 18.03 20.60 8.93
CA THR A 117 16.99 21.13 8.03
C THR A 117 15.69 20.36 8.17
N ALA A 118 15.74 19.03 8.25
CA ALA A 118 14.55 18.20 8.45
C ALA A 118 13.82 18.57 9.76
N ILE A 119 14.54 18.67 10.88
CA ILE A 119 13.94 19.04 12.18
C ILE A 119 13.21 20.38 12.08
N LYS A 120 13.85 21.42 11.53
CA LYS A 120 13.23 22.74 11.37
C LYS A 120 11.96 22.69 10.51
N LEU A 121 11.99 21.99 9.38
CA LEU A 121 10.83 21.87 8.50
C LEU A 121 9.69 21.08 9.15
N TYR A 122 10.01 20.06 9.94
CA TYR A 122 9.03 19.34 10.75
C TYR A 122 8.38 20.26 11.81
N GLU A 123 9.16 21.09 12.50
CA GLU A 123 8.63 22.10 13.42
C GLU A 123 7.69 23.08 12.71
N ASP A 124 8.06 23.55 11.52
CA ASP A 124 7.24 24.47 10.72
C ASP A 124 5.94 23.81 10.23
N ALA A 125 5.99 22.54 9.79
CA ALA A 125 4.79 21.77 9.45
C ALA A 125 3.86 21.59 10.66
N ILE A 126 4.41 21.30 11.84
CA ILE A 126 3.64 21.14 13.09
C ILE A 126 2.99 22.46 13.51
N LYS A 127 3.66 23.61 13.34
CA LYS A 127 3.05 24.93 13.62
C LYS A 127 1.81 25.20 12.76
N LEU A 128 1.84 24.75 11.50
CA LEU A 128 0.72 24.93 10.57
C LEU A 128 -0.39 23.90 10.77
N ALA A 129 -0.03 22.67 11.17
CA ALA A 129 -0.96 21.56 11.40
C ALA A 129 -0.68 20.88 12.75
N PRO A 130 -1.06 21.50 13.89
CA PRO A 130 -0.72 21.00 15.23
C PRO A 130 -1.40 19.68 15.59
N ASP A 131 -2.41 19.24 14.83
CA ASP A 131 -3.08 17.95 15.03
C ASP A 131 -2.49 16.83 14.16
N ASP A 132 -1.51 17.10 13.30
CA ASP A 132 -0.87 16.09 12.46
C ASP A 132 0.13 15.24 13.27
N LEU A 133 -0.36 14.13 13.79
CA LEU A 133 0.44 13.17 14.57
C LEU A 133 1.61 12.57 13.78
N ARG A 134 1.53 12.51 12.44
CA ARG A 134 2.59 11.96 11.59
C ARG A 134 3.79 12.91 11.58
N ALA A 135 3.51 14.21 11.49
CA ALA A 135 4.52 15.25 11.59
C ALA A 135 5.18 15.23 12.98
N LYS A 136 4.38 15.18 14.06
CA LYS A 136 4.91 15.08 15.43
C LYS A 136 5.77 13.82 15.65
N LEU A 137 5.32 12.67 15.13
CA LEU A 137 6.05 11.40 15.26
C LEU A 137 7.40 11.44 14.53
N GLY A 138 7.42 11.93 13.28
CA GLY A 138 8.65 12.09 12.51
C GLY A 138 9.63 13.07 13.15
N HIS A 139 9.13 14.19 13.69
CA HIS A 139 9.94 15.12 14.46
C HIS A 139 10.55 14.48 15.70
N ALA A 140 9.74 13.77 16.50
CA ALA A 140 10.21 13.10 17.72
C ALA A 140 11.26 12.02 17.41
N TRP A 141 11.07 11.27 16.31
CA TRP A 141 12.09 10.35 15.82
C TRP A 141 13.38 11.08 15.44
N LEU A 142 13.32 12.19 14.70
CA LEU A 142 14.54 12.94 14.33
C LEU A 142 15.28 13.49 15.56
N LEU A 143 14.56 13.97 16.58
CA LEU A 143 15.17 14.40 17.84
C LEU A 143 15.93 13.26 18.54
N SER A 144 15.41 12.02 18.48
CA SER A 144 16.11 10.85 19.05
C SER A 144 17.44 10.54 18.36
N GLN A 145 17.67 11.13 17.19
CA GLN A 145 18.93 11.00 16.43
C GLN A 145 19.94 12.10 16.79
N THR A 146 19.60 12.99 17.72
CA THR A 146 20.44 14.08 18.22
C THR A 146 20.84 13.84 19.67
N ASP A 147 21.55 14.81 20.27
CA ASP A 147 21.82 14.88 21.70
C ASP A 147 20.55 15.17 22.55
N LYS A 148 19.43 15.53 21.92
CA LYS A 148 18.15 15.84 22.59
C LYS A 148 17.30 14.60 22.88
N LYS A 149 17.91 13.56 23.46
CA LYS A 149 17.21 12.29 23.75
C LYS A 149 16.01 12.48 24.68
N ASP A 150 16.12 13.34 25.69
CA ASP A 150 15.04 13.59 26.65
C ASP A 150 13.83 14.30 26.00
N ASP A 151 14.10 15.26 25.11
CA ASP A 151 13.05 15.93 24.33
C ASP A 151 12.35 14.94 23.40
N ALA A 152 13.12 14.04 22.78
CA ALA A 152 12.58 12.97 21.92
C ALA A 152 11.67 12.03 22.70
N ILE A 153 12.09 11.57 23.89
CA ILE A 153 11.28 10.71 24.78
C ILE A 153 9.99 11.42 25.15
N LYS A 154 10.05 12.70 25.56
CA LYS A 154 8.88 13.49 25.92
C LYS A 154 7.91 13.66 24.74
N ALA A 155 8.43 13.96 23.55
CA ALA A 155 7.64 14.12 22.34
C ALA A 155 6.98 12.80 21.89
N LEU A 156 7.71 11.67 21.97
CA LEU A 156 7.19 10.34 21.67
C LEU A 156 6.05 9.97 22.62
N ARG A 157 6.22 10.17 23.94
CA ARG A 157 5.15 9.92 24.93
C ARG A 157 3.88 10.71 24.59
N ALA A 158 4.02 12.01 24.31
CA ALA A 158 2.89 12.86 23.96
C ALA A 158 2.17 12.39 22.68
N VAL A 159 2.92 12.06 21.63
CA VAL A 159 2.37 11.53 20.37
C VAL A 159 1.66 10.19 20.57
N ILE A 160 2.25 9.29 21.36
CA ILE A 160 1.67 7.98 21.65
C ILE A 160 0.37 8.14 22.43
N ASP A 161 0.31 9.04 23.40
CA ASP A 161 -0.92 9.28 24.17
C ASP A 161 -2.03 9.91 23.30
N GLU A 162 -1.69 10.83 22.41
CA GLU A 162 -2.64 11.37 21.43
C GLU A 162 -3.09 10.31 20.42
N GLY A 163 -2.17 9.47 19.94
CA GLY A 163 -2.44 8.34 19.06
C GLY A 163 -3.37 7.32 19.73
N TRP A 164 -3.10 6.98 20.99
CA TRP A 164 -3.85 5.98 21.72
C TRP A 164 -5.31 6.37 21.94
N LYS A 165 -5.61 7.66 22.09
CA LYS A 165 -7.00 8.16 22.12
C LYS A 165 -7.78 7.77 20.87
N LYS A 166 -7.12 7.64 19.71
CA LYS A 166 -7.71 7.23 18.43
C LYS A 166 -7.62 5.72 18.22
N ASP A 167 -6.51 5.11 18.64
CA ASP A 167 -6.17 3.72 18.31
C ASP A 167 -6.84 2.69 19.23
N LYS A 168 -7.12 3.04 20.51
CA LYS A 168 -7.56 2.08 21.54
C LYS A 168 -8.88 1.36 21.24
N ASP A 169 -9.78 2.01 20.51
CA ASP A 169 -11.12 1.49 20.22
C ASP A 169 -11.23 0.90 18.81
N LEU A 170 -10.13 0.89 18.05
CA LEU A 170 -10.09 0.35 16.70
C LEU A 170 -10.51 -1.13 16.69
N LYS A 171 -11.31 -1.48 15.70
CA LYS A 171 -11.74 -2.87 15.42
C LYS A 171 -11.05 -3.46 14.20
N ALA A 172 -10.44 -2.62 13.38
CA ALA A 172 -9.59 -2.94 12.26
C ALA A 172 -8.54 -1.83 12.12
N LEU A 173 -7.42 -2.13 11.48
CA LEU A 173 -6.42 -1.13 11.12
C LEU A 173 -6.96 -0.19 10.04
N GLY A 174 -6.45 1.05 10.00
CA GLY A 174 -6.70 1.96 8.89
C GLY A 174 -5.97 1.55 7.62
N LEU A 175 -6.28 2.23 6.50
CA LEU A 175 -5.55 2.09 5.25
C LEU A 175 -4.05 2.37 5.47
N GLY A 176 -3.18 1.47 4.99
CA GLY A 176 -1.73 1.49 5.25
C GLY A 176 -1.28 0.62 6.44
N GLY A 177 -2.20 0.05 7.24
CA GLY A 177 -1.88 -1.03 8.19
C GLY A 177 -1.05 -0.62 9.43
N HIS A 178 -0.79 0.67 9.64
CA HIS A 178 0.00 1.19 10.76
C HIS A 178 -0.82 2.08 11.69
N THR A 179 -0.43 2.16 12.95
CA THR A 179 -1.03 3.04 13.96
C THR A 179 0.06 3.91 14.61
N ILE A 180 -0.28 5.16 14.93
CA ILE A 180 0.65 6.10 15.56
C ILE A 180 1.16 5.52 16.89
N THR A 181 0.26 4.89 17.66
CA THR A 181 0.62 4.27 18.94
C THR A 181 1.65 3.16 18.76
N ALA A 182 1.41 2.22 17.83
CA ALA A 182 2.30 1.07 17.70
C ALA A 182 3.67 1.47 17.12
N GLU A 183 3.68 2.38 16.16
CA GLU A 183 4.93 2.89 15.57
C GLU A 183 5.73 3.72 16.57
N GLY A 184 5.07 4.67 17.26
CA GLY A 184 5.71 5.48 18.29
C GLY A 184 6.27 4.67 19.44
N ALA A 185 5.53 3.67 19.93
CA ALA A 185 6.01 2.75 20.96
C ALA A 185 7.28 1.99 20.51
N GLY A 186 7.35 1.58 19.25
CA GLY A 186 8.54 0.96 18.66
C GLY A 186 9.78 1.86 18.68
N TYR A 187 9.60 3.19 18.65
CA TYR A 187 10.69 4.16 18.78
C TYR A 187 11.00 4.54 20.22
N LEU A 188 9.99 4.57 21.09
CA LEU A 188 10.14 4.97 22.49
C LEU A 188 10.81 3.86 23.32
N ILE A 189 10.35 2.61 23.21
CA ILE A 189 10.82 1.50 24.06
C ILE A 189 12.36 1.37 24.05
N PRO A 190 13.07 1.43 22.90
CA PRO A 190 14.53 1.36 22.88
C PRO A 190 15.25 2.53 23.57
N LEU A 191 14.57 3.65 23.80
CA LEU A 191 15.14 4.83 24.44
C LEU A 191 15.00 4.80 25.97
N LEU A 192 14.06 4.02 26.50
CA LEU A 192 13.72 3.91 27.92
C LEU A 192 14.71 3.04 28.70
N ASP A 193 14.78 3.27 30.01
CA ASP A 193 15.54 2.44 30.95
C ASP A 193 14.72 1.20 31.32
N LYS A 194 15.30 0.01 31.13
CA LYS A 194 14.58 -1.27 31.28
C LYS A 194 14.05 -1.52 32.68
N GLU A 195 14.73 -1.01 33.71
CA GLU A 195 14.35 -1.23 35.10
C GLU A 195 13.45 -0.11 35.61
N LYS A 196 13.84 1.16 35.35
CA LYS A 196 13.10 2.32 35.84
C LYS A 196 11.76 2.49 35.12
N ASP A 197 11.70 2.19 33.83
CA ASP A 197 10.50 2.39 33.00
C ASP A 197 9.76 1.07 32.71
N LYS A 198 10.00 0.02 33.51
CA LYS A 198 9.44 -1.33 33.33
C LYS A 198 7.92 -1.33 33.07
N ASP A 199 7.16 -0.58 33.86
CA ASP A 199 5.69 -0.57 33.77
C ASP A 199 5.19 0.15 32.51
N GLU A 200 5.91 1.20 32.10
CA GLU A 200 5.65 1.90 30.84
C GLU A 200 5.96 0.99 29.65
N ILE A 201 7.11 0.30 29.66
CA ILE A 201 7.49 -0.67 28.62
C ILE A 201 6.44 -1.77 28.51
N ALA A 202 5.95 -2.31 29.63
CA ALA A 202 4.90 -3.33 29.64
C ALA A 202 3.60 -2.79 29.02
N THR A 203 3.19 -1.58 29.40
CA THR A 203 1.99 -0.92 28.86
C THR A 203 2.10 -0.70 27.35
N LEU A 204 3.22 -0.15 26.89
CA LEU A 204 3.48 0.12 25.47
C LEU A 204 3.51 -1.17 24.65
N THR A 205 4.14 -2.22 25.18
CA THR A 205 4.20 -3.54 24.55
C THR A 205 2.79 -4.15 24.41
N GLU A 206 1.95 -4.03 25.44
CA GLU A 206 0.58 -4.54 25.38
C GLU A 206 -0.29 -3.77 24.38
N ARG A 207 -0.17 -2.43 24.34
CA ARG A 207 -0.83 -1.60 23.32
C ARG A 207 -0.39 -2.03 21.91
N MET A 208 0.91 -2.20 21.67
CA MET A 208 1.43 -2.67 20.38
C MET A 208 0.87 -4.04 20.01
N ASN A 209 0.86 -4.99 20.94
CA ASN A 209 0.37 -6.35 20.69
C ASN A 209 -1.14 -6.38 20.41
N THR A 210 -1.91 -5.53 21.08
CA THR A 210 -3.34 -5.36 20.81
C THR A 210 -3.57 -4.84 19.40
N LEU A 211 -2.86 -3.78 19.00
CA LEU A 211 -3.03 -3.16 17.68
C LEU A 211 -2.54 -4.07 16.54
N LYS A 212 -1.45 -4.82 16.74
CA LYS A 212 -0.94 -5.79 15.75
C LYS A 212 -1.90 -6.93 15.45
N LYS A 213 -2.82 -7.24 16.37
CA LYS A 213 -3.85 -8.29 16.18
C LYS A 213 -5.07 -7.78 15.43
N LEU A 214 -5.20 -6.47 15.23
CA LEU A 214 -6.33 -5.92 14.49
C LEU A 214 -6.24 -6.35 13.02
N PRO A 215 -7.36 -6.76 12.42
CA PRO A 215 -7.39 -7.13 11.01
C PRO A 215 -7.02 -5.90 10.16
N ARG A 216 -6.26 -6.13 9.09
CA ARG A 216 -6.03 -5.11 8.06
C ARG A 216 -7.31 -4.88 7.26
N PRO A 217 -7.54 -3.65 6.76
CA PRO A 217 -8.68 -3.40 5.91
C PRO A 217 -8.54 -4.22 4.63
N VAL A 218 -9.64 -4.84 4.21
CA VAL A 218 -9.73 -5.55 2.94
C VAL A 218 -10.25 -4.57 1.91
N THR A 219 -9.46 -4.29 0.88
CA THR A 219 -9.74 -3.18 -0.03
C THR A 219 -9.79 -3.65 -1.50
N PRO A 220 -10.82 -4.34 -1.98
CA PRO A 220 -10.91 -4.72 -3.38
C PRO A 220 -11.36 -3.56 -4.28
N ILE A 221 -10.85 -3.54 -5.51
CA ILE A 221 -11.26 -2.60 -6.56
C ILE A 221 -12.60 -3.04 -7.15
N ALA A 222 -13.60 -2.18 -6.97
CA ALA A 222 -14.88 -2.24 -7.65
C ALA A 222 -14.86 -1.42 -8.95
N VAL A 223 -15.45 -2.01 -9.99
CA VAL A 223 -15.72 -1.37 -11.28
C VAL A 223 -17.23 -1.20 -11.41
N PRO A 224 -17.76 0.03 -11.49
CA PRO A 224 -19.18 0.23 -11.75
C PRO A 224 -19.56 -0.34 -13.11
N LEU A 225 -20.77 -0.89 -13.23
CA LEU A 225 -21.31 -1.47 -14.46
C LEU A 225 -22.15 -0.48 -15.27
N LYS A 226 -22.44 0.70 -14.70
CA LYS A 226 -23.18 1.80 -15.33
C LYS A 226 -22.44 3.13 -15.12
N ASP A 227 -22.73 4.09 -15.99
CA ASP A 227 -22.11 5.41 -15.93
C ASP A 227 -22.71 6.27 -14.82
N GLY A 228 -21.91 7.22 -14.31
CA GLY A 228 -22.35 8.20 -13.31
C GLY A 228 -22.41 7.68 -11.87
N LEU A 229 -22.11 6.39 -11.63
CA LEU A 229 -22.09 5.82 -10.28
C LEU A 229 -20.85 6.27 -9.49
N THR A 230 -21.06 6.56 -8.22
CA THR A 230 -20.03 6.87 -7.22
C THR A 230 -19.79 5.68 -6.30
N ALA A 231 -18.73 5.72 -5.48
CA ALA A 231 -18.47 4.66 -4.50
C ALA A 231 -19.67 4.36 -3.58
N ALA A 232 -20.39 5.39 -3.15
CA ALA A 232 -21.57 5.25 -2.29
C ALA A 232 -22.73 4.53 -2.99
N ASP A 233 -22.79 4.55 -4.32
CA ASP A 233 -23.79 3.83 -5.11
C ASP A 233 -23.45 2.34 -5.28
N LEU A 234 -22.22 1.93 -4.94
CA LEU A 234 -21.74 0.55 -5.06
C LEU A 234 -21.76 -0.20 -3.73
N GLU A 235 -21.45 0.50 -2.64
CA GLU A 235 -21.40 -0.07 -1.29
C GLU A 235 -22.81 -0.30 -0.73
N ASP A 236 -23.07 -1.50 -0.19
CA ASP A 236 -24.19 -1.72 0.73
C ASP A 236 -23.68 -2.30 2.06
N ARG A 237 -23.68 -1.46 3.11
CA ARG A 237 -23.20 -1.84 4.45
C ARG A 237 -24.20 -2.68 5.25
N ASN A 238 -25.43 -2.85 4.76
CA ASN A 238 -26.47 -3.66 5.40
C ASN A 238 -26.51 -5.09 4.86
N VAL A 239 -25.94 -5.32 3.68
CA VAL A 239 -25.80 -6.65 3.08
C VAL A 239 -24.45 -7.23 3.46
N SER A 240 -24.40 -8.54 3.72
CA SER A 240 -23.14 -9.24 3.93
C SER A 240 -23.17 -10.63 3.33
N VAL A 241 -22.00 -11.07 2.84
CA VAL A 241 -21.81 -12.39 2.24
C VAL A 241 -20.69 -13.14 2.95
N ALA A 242 -20.71 -14.47 2.89
CA ALA A 242 -19.65 -15.31 3.42
C ALA A 242 -18.54 -15.47 2.38
N PHE A 243 -17.39 -14.85 2.59
CA PHE A 243 -16.26 -14.86 1.65
C PHE A 243 -14.91 -14.84 2.35
N ASP A 244 -13.87 -15.38 1.71
CA ASP A 244 -12.47 -15.28 2.17
C ASP A 244 -11.86 -13.95 1.73
N ALA A 245 -12.32 -12.87 2.35
CA ALA A 245 -11.93 -11.51 1.96
C ALA A 245 -10.56 -11.09 2.53
N ASP A 246 -10.05 -11.77 3.56
CA ASP A 246 -8.74 -11.49 4.15
C ASP A 246 -7.65 -12.49 3.72
N GLY A 247 -7.99 -13.44 2.84
CA GLY A 247 -7.04 -14.43 2.29
C GLY A 247 -6.58 -15.47 3.31
N THR A 248 -7.34 -15.67 4.39
CA THR A 248 -7.02 -16.63 5.46
C THR A 248 -7.44 -18.06 5.13
N GLY A 249 -8.20 -18.26 4.04
CA GLY A 249 -8.83 -19.53 3.71
C GLY A 249 -10.10 -19.81 4.50
N LEU A 250 -10.56 -18.86 5.33
CA LEU A 250 -11.78 -18.97 6.12
C LEU A 250 -12.83 -18.00 5.59
N GLN A 251 -14.02 -18.52 5.26
CA GLN A 251 -15.15 -17.66 4.90
C GLN A 251 -15.69 -16.96 6.15
N LYS A 252 -15.63 -15.63 6.15
CA LYS A 252 -16.21 -14.75 7.17
C LYS A 252 -17.28 -13.88 6.53
N LYS A 253 -18.13 -13.26 7.34
CA LYS A 253 -19.14 -12.34 6.83
C LYS A 253 -18.56 -10.96 6.61
N TRP A 254 -18.66 -10.45 5.39
CA TRP A 254 -18.17 -9.14 4.98
C TRP A 254 -19.29 -8.35 4.31
N THR A 255 -19.28 -7.02 4.44
CA THR A 255 -20.08 -6.16 3.56
C THR A 255 -19.75 -6.44 2.11
N TRP A 256 -20.67 -6.14 1.20
CA TRP A 256 -20.49 -6.46 -0.22
C TRP A 256 -20.93 -5.33 -1.13
N ILE A 257 -20.49 -5.38 -2.39
CA ILE A 257 -21.03 -4.49 -3.42
C ILE A 257 -22.41 -4.96 -3.86
N ASN A 258 -23.21 -4.04 -4.39
CA ASN A 258 -24.47 -4.39 -5.05
C ASN A 258 -24.25 -4.74 -6.54
N ALA A 259 -25.31 -5.23 -7.18
CA ALA A 259 -25.31 -5.68 -8.58
C ALA A 259 -25.05 -4.58 -9.65
N ASN A 260 -24.83 -3.32 -9.26
CA ASN A 260 -24.38 -2.27 -10.18
C ASN A 260 -22.85 -2.20 -10.29
N ALA A 261 -22.10 -3.08 -9.62
CA ALA A 261 -20.65 -3.16 -9.70
C ALA A 261 -20.17 -4.60 -9.88
N ALA A 262 -18.92 -4.72 -10.31
CA ALA A 262 -18.17 -5.96 -10.35
C ALA A 262 -16.81 -5.79 -9.70
N TRP A 263 -16.26 -6.87 -9.16
CA TRP A 263 -14.90 -6.90 -8.63
C TRP A 263 -13.89 -7.07 -9.75
N LEU A 264 -12.81 -6.29 -9.72
CA LEU A 264 -11.66 -6.52 -10.59
C LEU A 264 -10.85 -7.70 -10.03
N VAL A 265 -10.69 -8.75 -10.83
CA VAL A 265 -10.07 -10.01 -10.41
C VAL A 265 -9.00 -10.51 -11.37
N HIS A 266 -8.09 -11.31 -10.83
CA HIS A 266 -7.07 -12.05 -11.55
C HIS A 266 -7.52 -13.50 -11.78
N ASP A 267 -7.81 -13.83 -13.04
CA ASP A 267 -8.17 -15.15 -13.54
C ASP A 267 -7.34 -15.53 -14.79
N PRO A 268 -6.02 -15.75 -14.64
CA PRO A 268 -5.10 -16.00 -15.76
C PRO A 268 -5.42 -17.30 -16.51
N LYS A 269 -6.07 -18.25 -15.84
CA LYS A 269 -6.46 -19.53 -16.43
C LYS A 269 -7.84 -19.51 -17.07
N ARG A 270 -8.55 -18.37 -17.03
CA ARG A 270 -9.95 -18.24 -17.50
C ARG A 270 -10.84 -19.33 -16.90
N SER A 271 -10.61 -19.61 -15.62
CA SER A 271 -11.32 -20.64 -14.89
C SER A 271 -12.75 -20.24 -14.56
N GLY A 272 -13.02 -18.92 -14.55
CA GLY A 272 -14.27 -18.35 -14.10
C GLY A 272 -14.53 -18.62 -12.62
N LYS A 273 -13.47 -18.77 -11.80
CA LYS A 273 -13.56 -19.09 -10.37
C LYS A 273 -12.77 -18.09 -9.54
N VAL A 274 -13.47 -17.46 -8.61
CA VAL A 274 -12.90 -16.58 -7.58
C VAL A 274 -13.25 -17.16 -6.22
N THR A 275 -12.24 -17.51 -5.43
CA THR A 275 -12.43 -18.16 -4.13
C THR A 275 -11.97 -17.33 -2.94
N SER A 276 -11.16 -16.28 -3.17
CA SER A 276 -10.69 -15.38 -2.12
C SER A 276 -10.26 -14.02 -2.67
N ALA A 277 -10.10 -13.05 -1.78
CA ALA A 277 -9.59 -11.72 -2.13
C ALA A 277 -8.13 -11.71 -2.59
N LEU A 278 -7.40 -12.81 -2.46
CA LEU A 278 -6.08 -12.95 -3.07
C LEU A 278 -6.14 -12.85 -4.60
N GLN A 279 -7.29 -13.18 -5.18
CA GLN A 279 -7.59 -13.01 -6.60
C GLN A 279 -8.24 -11.67 -6.92
N MET A 280 -8.63 -10.86 -5.94
CA MET A 280 -9.21 -9.53 -6.16
C MET A 280 -8.09 -8.49 -6.09
N PHE A 281 -8.14 -7.46 -6.92
CA PHE A 281 -7.16 -6.36 -6.87
C PHE A 281 -7.43 -5.47 -5.67
N GLY A 282 -6.47 -5.35 -4.77
CA GLY A 282 -6.65 -4.78 -3.43
C GLY A 282 -5.45 -4.94 -2.50
N GLY A 283 -5.65 -4.63 -1.22
CA GLY A 283 -4.59 -4.68 -0.20
C GLY A 283 -3.98 -6.06 0.08
N VAL A 284 -4.54 -7.16 -0.45
CA VAL A 284 -4.09 -8.55 -0.22
C VAL A 284 -3.85 -9.35 -1.52
N THR A 285 -3.84 -8.69 -2.68
CA THR A 285 -3.71 -9.34 -3.99
C THR A 285 -2.43 -10.17 -4.10
N PHE A 286 -2.52 -11.33 -4.75
CA PHE A 286 -1.40 -12.26 -4.97
C PHE A 286 -0.74 -12.77 -3.70
N TRP A 287 -1.46 -12.74 -2.57
CA TRP A 287 -0.90 -13.10 -1.26
C TRP A 287 0.24 -12.17 -0.83
N LEU A 288 0.22 -10.95 -1.36
CA LEU A 288 1.10 -9.84 -1.00
C LEU A 288 0.25 -8.74 -0.37
N PHE A 289 0.88 -7.97 0.50
CA PHE A 289 0.25 -6.83 1.14
C PHE A 289 0.58 -5.55 0.37
N TRP A 290 -0.45 -4.80 0.04
CA TRP A 290 -0.38 -3.56 -0.73
C TRP A 290 -1.05 -2.43 0.05
N ASP A 291 -0.58 -1.20 -0.14
CA ASP A 291 -1.22 -0.01 0.43
C ASP A 291 -2.60 0.26 -0.22
N THR A 292 -2.73 -0.04 -1.52
CA THR A 292 -3.98 0.03 -2.31
C THR A 292 -4.00 -1.06 -3.39
N GLY A 293 -5.19 -1.37 -3.93
CA GLY A 293 -5.33 -2.24 -5.09
C GLY A 293 -4.72 -1.67 -6.38
N TYR A 294 -4.49 -0.36 -6.42
CA TYR A 294 -3.83 0.30 -7.55
C TYR A 294 -2.33 0.02 -7.56
N ASP A 295 -1.70 -0.14 -6.39
CA ASP A 295 -0.31 -0.57 -6.29
C ASP A 295 -0.17 -2.01 -6.80
N ALA A 296 -1.15 -2.88 -6.49
CA ALA A 296 -1.23 -4.22 -7.05
C ALA A 296 -1.41 -4.21 -8.57
N LEU A 297 -2.26 -3.31 -9.12
CA LEU A 297 -2.40 -3.14 -10.57
C LEU A 297 -1.11 -2.64 -11.22
N ALA A 298 -0.45 -1.64 -10.63
CA ALA A 298 0.81 -1.09 -11.14
C ALA A 298 1.94 -2.13 -11.20
N SER A 299 1.80 -3.27 -10.50
CA SER A 299 2.70 -4.40 -10.64
C SER A 299 2.57 -5.14 -11.98
N LEU A 300 1.46 -4.96 -12.71
CA LEU A 300 1.22 -5.55 -14.03
C LEU A 300 1.52 -4.59 -15.19
N ASP A 301 1.88 -3.33 -14.88
CA ASP A 301 2.24 -2.30 -15.86
C ASP A 301 3.70 -2.51 -16.29
N ASP A 302 3.93 -3.22 -17.39
CA ASP A 302 5.27 -3.60 -17.84
C ASP A 302 6.05 -2.38 -18.36
N ASN A 303 5.34 -1.41 -18.94
CA ASN A 303 5.96 -0.26 -19.61
C ASN A 303 6.08 0.98 -18.69
N GLY A 304 5.40 0.99 -17.54
CA GLY A 304 5.43 2.03 -16.52
C GLY A 304 4.68 3.32 -16.87
N ASP A 305 3.76 3.31 -17.84
CA ASP A 305 3.01 4.50 -18.26
C ASP A 305 1.83 4.85 -17.34
N GLY A 306 1.55 3.97 -16.37
CA GLY A 306 0.48 4.08 -15.40
C GLY A 306 -0.87 3.57 -15.91
N VAL A 307 -0.87 2.80 -17.01
CA VAL A 307 -2.03 2.23 -17.67
C VAL A 307 -1.76 0.75 -18.00
N ILE A 308 -2.66 -0.13 -17.60
CA ILE A 308 -2.65 -1.54 -18.01
C ILE A 308 -3.39 -1.63 -19.35
N ALA A 309 -2.71 -2.04 -20.41
CA ALA A 309 -3.30 -2.15 -21.74
C ALA A 309 -2.74 -3.33 -22.57
N GLY A 310 -3.45 -3.68 -23.64
CA GLY A 310 -2.99 -4.73 -24.56
C GLY A 310 -2.77 -6.07 -23.86
N LYS A 311 -1.53 -6.58 -23.89
CA LYS A 311 -1.17 -7.87 -23.26
C LYS A 311 -1.18 -7.82 -21.74
N GLU A 312 -1.03 -6.64 -21.13
CA GLU A 312 -1.02 -6.49 -19.67
C GLU A 312 -2.41 -6.77 -19.06
N LEU A 313 -3.47 -6.72 -19.89
CA LEU A 313 -4.83 -7.11 -19.50
C LEU A 313 -5.04 -8.63 -19.47
N ASP A 314 -4.07 -9.42 -19.94
CA ASP A 314 -4.23 -10.87 -20.01
C ASP A 314 -4.39 -11.45 -18.60
N GLY A 315 -5.49 -12.20 -18.42
CA GLY A 315 -5.84 -12.77 -17.12
C GLY A 315 -6.57 -11.82 -16.18
N LEU A 316 -6.93 -10.61 -16.61
CA LEU A 316 -7.83 -9.75 -15.86
C LEU A 316 -9.29 -9.98 -16.28
N SER A 317 -10.16 -10.03 -15.29
CA SER A 317 -11.59 -10.26 -15.45
C SER A 317 -12.40 -9.39 -14.49
N LEU A 318 -13.69 -9.23 -14.78
CA LEU A 318 -14.67 -8.73 -13.83
C LEU A 318 -15.47 -9.89 -13.26
N TRP A 319 -15.60 -9.95 -11.94
CA TRP A 319 -16.55 -10.82 -11.25
C TRP A 319 -17.78 -10.01 -10.86
N HIS A 320 -18.88 -10.24 -11.57
CA HIS A 320 -20.18 -9.63 -11.28
C HIS A 320 -21.05 -10.63 -10.51
N ASP A 321 -21.01 -10.53 -9.18
CA ASP A 321 -21.91 -11.25 -8.28
C ASP A 321 -23.30 -10.60 -8.30
N ALA A 322 -24.11 -10.99 -9.29
CA ALA A 322 -25.39 -10.35 -9.58
C ALA A 322 -26.47 -10.71 -8.55
N ASN A 323 -26.35 -11.89 -7.93
CA ASN A 323 -27.29 -12.36 -6.92
C ASN A 323 -26.87 -11.99 -5.48
N GLY A 324 -25.65 -11.49 -5.30
CA GLY A 324 -25.11 -11.01 -4.03
C GLY A 324 -24.89 -12.11 -3.01
N ASN A 325 -24.51 -13.32 -3.45
CA ASN A 325 -24.33 -14.47 -2.55
C ASN A 325 -22.87 -14.67 -2.10
N GLY A 326 -21.91 -13.93 -2.67
CA GLY A 326 -20.47 -14.04 -2.40
C GLY A 326 -19.83 -15.33 -2.93
N LEU A 327 -20.53 -16.09 -3.76
CA LEU A 327 -20.07 -17.29 -4.43
C LEU A 327 -19.87 -16.97 -5.91
N CYS A 328 -18.78 -17.44 -6.48
CA CYS A 328 -18.52 -17.26 -7.89
C CYS A 328 -19.33 -18.26 -8.71
N ASP A 329 -20.51 -17.86 -9.17
CA ASP A 329 -21.41 -18.72 -9.96
C ASP A 329 -20.96 -18.79 -11.45
N PRO A 330 -21.31 -19.87 -12.18
CA PRO A 330 -20.96 -20.00 -13.59
C PRO A 330 -21.47 -18.82 -14.44
N GLY A 331 -20.55 -18.16 -15.13
CA GLY A 331 -20.85 -17.03 -16.03
C GLY A 331 -20.77 -15.65 -15.40
N GLU A 332 -20.51 -15.55 -14.09
CA GLU A 332 -20.33 -14.27 -13.39
C GLU A 332 -18.97 -13.62 -13.63
N VAL A 333 -17.96 -14.43 -13.94
CA VAL A 333 -16.61 -13.95 -14.23
C VAL A 333 -16.37 -13.90 -15.72
N LYS A 334 -16.08 -12.71 -16.24
CA LYS A 334 -15.84 -12.49 -17.66
C LYS A 334 -14.57 -11.65 -17.88
N PRO A 335 -13.79 -11.94 -18.92
CA PRO A 335 -12.60 -11.16 -19.24
C PRO A 335 -12.97 -9.71 -19.57
N LEU A 336 -12.07 -8.77 -19.28
CA LEU A 336 -12.31 -7.34 -19.52
C LEU A 336 -12.73 -7.01 -20.96
N SER A 337 -12.20 -7.75 -21.93
CA SER A 337 -12.53 -7.60 -23.35
C SER A 337 -14.01 -7.86 -23.68
N GLU A 338 -14.71 -8.73 -22.93
CA GLU A 338 -16.15 -8.98 -23.08
C GLU A 338 -17.00 -7.83 -22.55
N HIS A 339 -16.46 -7.02 -21.65
CA HIS A 339 -17.06 -5.76 -21.19
C HIS A 339 -16.69 -4.57 -22.08
N GLY A 340 -15.94 -4.80 -23.17
CA GLY A 340 -15.47 -3.74 -24.06
C GLY A 340 -14.36 -2.86 -23.46
N ILE A 341 -13.76 -3.28 -22.34
CA ILE A 341 -12.67 -2.56 -21.68
C ILE A 341 -11.36 -2.85 -22.42
N VAL A 342 -10.60 -1.79 -22.70
CA VAL A 342 -9.31 -1.85 -23.44
C VAL A 342 -8.13 -1.33 -22.63
N SER A 343 -8.37 -0.67 -21.51
CA SER A 343 -7.32 -0.33 -20.57
C SER A 343 -7.86 -0.02 -19.17
N LEU A 344 -6.95 -0.03 -18.20
CA LEU A 344 -7.18 0.31 -16.79
C LEU A 344 -6.10 1.29 -16.33
N SER A 345 -6.48 2.37 -15.65
CA SER A 345 -5.53 3.27 -14.99
C SER A 345 -5.12 2.70 -13.63
N CYS A 346 -3.82 2.57 -13.38
CA CYS A 346 -3.30 2.30 -12.04
C CYS A 346 -2.99 3.59 -11.24
N LYS A 347 -3.14 4.78 -11.85
CA LYS A 347 -3.06 6.06 -11.14
C LYS A 347 -4.31 6.28 -10.28
N PHE A 348 -4.11 6.71 -9.03
CA PHE A 348 -5.20 6.96 -8.08
C PHE A 348 -5.02 8.26 -7.29
N THR A 349 -6.13 8.69 -6.70
CA THR A 349 -6.15 9.72 -5.64
C THR A 349 -6.99 9.21 -4.47
N ARG A 350 -6.92 9.86 -3.31
CA ARG A 350 -7.75 9.50 -2.15
C ARG A 350 -8.95 10.44 -2.03
N ASP A 351 -10.14 9.87 -1.90
CA ASP A 351 -11.34 10.64 -1.63
C ASP A 351 -11.41 11.02 -0.14
N GLN A 352 -11.07 12.27 0.18
CA GLN A 352 -11.09 12.75 1.58
C GLN A 352 -12.51 12.86 2.17
N LYS A 353 -13.56 12.84 1.34
CA LYS A 353 -14.95 12.97 1.77
C LYS A 353 -15.59 11.61 2.05
N HIS A 354 -15.09 10.53 1.46
CA HIS A 354 -15.55 9.18 1.76
C HIS A 354 -15.24 8.82 3.23
N PRO A 355 -16.17 8.22 4.00
CA PRO A 355 -15.93 7.85 5.39
C PRO A 355 -14.66 7.03 5.61
N ASP A 356 -14.36 6.13 4.67
CA ASP A 356 -13.18 5.26 4.72
C ASP A 356 -11.93 5.83 4.01
N ARG A 357 -12.02 7.03 3.41
CA ARG A 357 -10.94 7.67 2.64
C ARG A 357 -10.31 6.79 1.56
N ILE A 358 -11.18 6.11 0.82
CA ILE A 358 -10.83 5.14 -0.23
C ILE A 358 -9.90 5.74 -1.29
N ALA A 359 -9.08 4.89 -1.89
CA ALA A 359 -8.39 5.23 -3.12
C ALA A 359 -9.35 5.08 -4.30
N TYR A 360 -9.23 5.93 -5.32
CA TYR A 360 -10.01 5.81 -6.54
C TYR A 360 -9.25 6.36 -7.74
N SER A 361 -9.51 5.78 -8.91
CA SER A 361 -9.03 6.30 -10.19
C SER A 361 -10.19 6.96 -10.91
N LYS A 362 -10.05 8.24 -11.24
CA LYS A 362 -11.06 8.97 -12.03
C LYS A 362 -11.17 8.41 -13.46
N LEU A 363 -10.04 8.00 -14.04
CA LEU A 363 -10.01 7.38 -15.37
C LEU A 363 -10.47 5.92 -15.30
N GLY A 364 -10.06 5.19 -14.24
CA GLY A 364 -10.52 3.82 -13.98
C GLY A 364 -10.37 2.92 -15.20
N VAL A 365 -11.48 2.43 -15.75
CA VAL A 365 -11.52 1.66 -17.01
C VAL A 365 -11.71 2.59 -18.21
N THR A 366 -11.05 2.27 -19.33
CA THR A 366 -11.33 2.87 -20.65
C THR A 366 -11.97 1.83 -21.56
N PHE A 367 -13.06 2.19 -22.23
CA PHE A 367 -13.77 1.36 -23.18
C PHE A 367 -13.29 1.59 -24.61
N LYS A 368 -13.63 0.66 -25.53
CA LYS A 368 -13.27 0.74 -26.97
C LYS A 368 -13.72 2.03 -27.65
N ASP A 369 -14.81 2.63 -27.20
CA ASP A 369 -15.34 3.89 -27.73
C ASP A 369 -14.65 5.15 -27.16
N GLY A 370 -13.65 4.97 -26.30
CA GLY A 370 -12.90 6.03 -25.64
C GLY A 370 -13.57 6.59 -24.39
N THR A 371 -14.77 6.12 -24.03
CA THR A 371 -15.39 6.49 -22.76
C THR A 371 -14.63 5.88 -21.59
N THR A 372 -14.71 6.53 -20.44
CA THR A 372 -14.02 6.10 -19.21
C THR A 372 -15.01 5.99 -18.07
N ARG A 373 -14.74 5.09 -17.13
CA ARG A 373 -15.53 4.97 -15.90
C ARG A 373 -14.61 4.81 -14.70
N PRO A 374 -14.85 5.54 -13.60
CA PRO A 374 -13.99 5.48 -12.43
C PRO A 374 -14.01 4.10 -11.80
N THR A 375 -12.92 3.74 -11.13
CA THR A 375 -12.83 2.54 -10.29
C THR A 375 -12.60 2.96 -8.85
N PHE A 376 -13.01 2.13 -7.90
CA PHE A 376 -12.98 2.46 -6.47
C PHE A 376 -12.38 1.33 -5.66
N ASP A 377 -11.38 1.63 -4.85
CA ASP A 377 -10.75 0.68 -3.93
C ASP A 377 -11.53 0.69 -2.60
N LEU A 378 -12.59 -0.12 -2.54
CA LEU A 378 -13.62 -0.05 -1.49
C LEU A 378 -13.22 -0.87 -0.26
N VAL A 379 -13.58 -0.43 0.94
CA VAL A 379 -13.30 -1.19 2.17
C VAL A 379 -14.43 -2.19 2.44
N LEU A 380 -14.09 -3.49 2.48
CA LEU A 380 -14.98 -4.51 3.01
C LEU A 380 -14.91 -4.52 4.54
N HIS A 381 -16.04 -4.27 5.19
CA HIS A 381 -16.17 -4.28 6.64
C HIS A 381 -16.64 -5.64 7.11
N PRO A 382 -16.12 -6.19 8.23
CA PRO A 382 -16.73 -7.33 8.88
C PRO A 382 -18.19 -7.03 9.21
N ALA A 383 -19.11 -7.96 8.91
CA ALA A 383 -20.51 -7.78 9.22
C ALA A 383 -20.69 -7.56 10.72
N LYS A 384 -21.50 -6.56 11.09
CA LYS A 384 -21.88 -6.36 12.50
C LYS A 384 -22.68 -7.59 12.96
N LYS A 385 -22.30 -8.13 14.12
CA LYS A 385 -23.00 -9.25 14.75
C LYS A 385 -24.43 -8.88 15.13
#